data_AF-A0A4V6I7H7-F1
#
_entry.id   AF-A0A4V6I7H7-F1
#
_cell.length_a   1.000
_cell.length_b   1.000
_cell.length_c   1.000
_cell.angle_alpha   90.00
_cell.angle_beta   90.00
_cell.angle_gamma   90.00
#
_symmetry.space_group_name_H-M   'P 1'
#
loop_
_entity.id
_entity.type
_entity.pdbx_description
1 polymer ?
#
loop_
_entity_poly.entity_id
_entity_poly.type
_entity_poly.pdbx_seq_one_letter_code
_entity_poly.pdbx_strand_id
1 'polypeptide(L)'
;MHNYNKKLIPKRHLNESVHVNFSINLYQIIEVNEPQQYILMNAWIVERWRDDMLYWNPAHFGGIREIILPKDSIWIPDTTLYNSLVMDDAESRRLLNAKLTTDVYKTVLVELLYPTLYKFSCMLNLKFFPFDIQVCSLLNSNILTY
;
A
#
# COMPACT_ATOMS: atom_id res chain seq x y z
N MET A 1 -6.82 -2.60 -23.41
CA MET A 1 -7.08 -1.57 -22.37
C MET A 1 -7.73 -0.30 -22.92
N HIS A 2 -8.52 -0.34 -24.00
CA HIS A 2 -9.03 0.91 -24.60
C HIS A 2 -10.08 1.66 -23.76
N ASN A 3 -10.69 1.00 -22.76
CA ASN A 3 -11.75 1.59 -21.92
C ASN A 3 -11.40 1.66 -20.42
N TYR A 4 -10.16 1.35 -20.02
CA TYR A 4 -9.76 1.45 -18.62
C TYR A 4 -9.29 2.86 -18.31
N ASN A 5 -9.92 3.51 -17.33
CA ASN A 5 -9.52 4.82 -16.86
C ASN A 5 -8.96 4.74 -15.44
N LYS A 6 -7.62 4.77 -15.33
CA LYS A 6 -6.89 4.70 -14.06
C LYS A 6 -7.20 5.82 -13.06
N LYS A 7 -7.87 6.89 -13.48
CA LYS A 7 -8.27 8.00 -12.60
C LYS A 7 -9.57 7.72 -11.84
N LEU A 8 -10.31 6.68 -12.22
CA LEU A 8 -11.58 6.32 -11.59
C LEU A 8 -11.36 5.18 -10.60
N ILE A 9 -12.09 5.22 -9.49
CA ILE A 9 -12.13 4.13 -8.51
C ILE A 9 -12.66 2.86 -9.22
N PRO A 10 -11.96 1.72 -9.15
CA PRO A 10 -12.27 0.53 -9.95
C PRO A 10 -13.42 -0.29 -9.35
N LYS A 11 -14.62 0.28 -9.31
CA LYS A 11 -15.85 -0.37 -8.81
C LYS A 11 -16.89 -0.52 -9.91
N ARG A 12 -17.62 -1.64 -9.91
CA ARG A 12 -18.78 -1.86 -10.79
C ARG A 12 -20.00 -1.08 -10.34
N HIS A 13 -20.28 -1.11 -9.04
CA HIS A 13 -21.43 -0.47 -8.45
C HIS A 13 -21.00 0.73 -7.60
N LEU A 14 -21.71 1.85 -7.74
CA LEU A 14 -21.38 3.08 -7.00
C LEU A 14 -21.44 2.92 -5.48
N ASN A 15 -22.28 2.01 -5.00
CA ASN A 15 -22.50 1.74 -3.58
C ASN A 15 -21.45 0.79 -2.97
N GLU A 16 -20.51 0.27 -3.76
CA GLU A 16 -19.46 -0.61 -3.28
C GLU A 16 -18.19 0.19 -2.93
N SER A 17 -17.52 -0.24 -1.86
CA SER A 17 -16.22 0.27 -1.46
C SER A 17 -15.11 -0.64 -1.96
N VAL A 18 -13.95 -0.05 -2.26
CA VAL A 18 -12.74 -0.81 -2.59
C VAL A 18 -11.99 -1.07 -1.29
N HIS A 19 -11.88 -2.35 -0.92
CA HIS A 19 -11.09 -2.75 0.23
C HIS A 19 -9.63 -2.92 -0.16
N VAL A 20 -8.76 -2.12 0.45
CA VAL A 20 -7.31 -2.20 0.30
C VAL A 20 -6.74 -2.87 1.54
N ASN A 21 -6.11 -4.03 1.35
CA ASN A 21 -5.35 -4.69 2.40
C ASN A 21 -3.91 -4.19 2.37
N PHE A 22 -3.44 -3.71 3.51
CA PHE A 22 -2.12 -3.12 3.68
C PHE A 22 -1.31 -4.01 4.61
N SER A 23 -0.15 -4.47 4.16
CA SER A 23 0.76 -5.31 4.95
C SER A 23 2.16 -4.73 4.95
N ILE A 24 2.79 -4.72 6.13
CA ILE A 24 4.14 -4.20 6.34
C ILE A 24 5.05 -5.37 6.67
N ASN A 25 6.09 -5.56 5.87
CA ASN A 25 7.21 -6.43 6.18
C ASN A 25 8.38 -5.56 6.66
N LEU A 26 8.59 -5.52 7.97
CA LEU A 26 9.70 -4.76 8.57
C LEU A 26 11.03 -5.39 8.15
N TYR A 27 11.92 -4.59 7.55
CA TYR A 27 13.27 -5.02 7.21
C TYR A 27 14.25 -4.66 8.32
N GLN A 28 14.26 -3.39 8.75
CA GLN A 28 15.08 -2.93 9.86
C GLN A 28 14.51 -1.66 10.49
N ILE A 29 14.77 -1.47 11.78
CA ILE A 29 14.64 -0.17 12.44
C ILE A 29 15.99 0.53 12.29
N ILE A 30 16.01 1.68 11.63
CA ILE A 30 17.22 2.44 11.34
C ILE A 30 17.58 3.35 12.51
N GLU A 31 16.58 4.04 13.05
CA GLU A 31 16.77 5.02 14.13
C GLU A 31 15.55 5.00 15.05
N VAL A 32 15.82 5.05 16.35
CA VAL A 32 14.84 5.45 17.38
C VAL A 32 15.41 6.71 17.99
N ASN A 33 14.70 7.82 17.88
CA ASN A 33 15.14 9.12 18.37
C ASN A 33 14.27 9.53 19.55
N GLU A 34 14.79 9.35 20.76
CA GLU A 34 14.10 9.63 22.01
C GLU A 34 13.84 11.12 22.22
N PRO A 35 14.81 12.03 22.00
CA PRO A 35 14.57 13.46 22.17
C PRO A 35 13.51 14.01 21.21
N GLN A 36 13.52 13.53 19.96
CA GLN A 36 12.61 14.01 18.90
C GLN A 36 11.37 13.11 18.71
N GLN A 37 11.23 12.05 19.51
CA GLN A 37 10.03 11.20 19.59
C GLN A 37 9.61 10.63 18.22
N TYR A 38 10.58 10.05 17.48
CA TYR A 38 10.31 9.40 16.20
C TYR A 38 11.08 8.10 16.01
N ILE A 39 10.56 7.29 15.07
CA ILE A 39 11.24 6.10 14.56
C ILE A 39 11.43 6.25 13.05
N LEU A 40 12.61 5.88 12.57
CA LEU A 40 12.91 5.68 11.16
C LEU A 40 13.08 4.17 10.90
N MET A 41 12.31 3.63 9.97
CA MET A 41 12.39 2.20 9.60
C MET A 41 12.42 1.99 8.10
N ASN A 42 13.08 0.91 7.67
CA ASN A 42 13.01 0.39 6.32
C ASN A 42 12.00 -0.76 6.29
N ALA A 43 11.04 -0.70 5.39
CA ALA A 43 10.01 -1.72 5.26
C ALA A 43 9.65 -1.98 3.80
N TRP A 44 9.16 -3.18 3.56
CA TRP A 44 8.49 -3.55 2.32
C TRP A 44 6.98 -3.49 2.53
N ILE A 45 6.30 -2.76 1.66
CA ILE A 45 4.86 -2.60 1.71
C ILE A 45 4.23 -3.44 0.64
N VAL A 46 3.21 -4.20 1.03
CA VAL A 46 2.36 -4.99 0.15
C VAL A 46 0.96 -4.44 0.25
N GLU A 47 0.49 -3.85 -0.85
CA GLU A 47 -0.90 -3.41 -1.00
C GLU A 47 -1.64 -4.38 -1.90
N ARG A 48 -2.82 -4.79 -1.46
CA ARG A 48 -3.68 -5.69 -2.23
C ARG A 48 -5.09 -5.15 -2.29
N TRP A 49 -5.65 -5.06 -3.49
CA TRP A 49 -7.05 -4.69 -3.69
C TRP A 49 -7.62 -5.47 -4.87
N ARG A 50 -8.94 -5.43 -5.02
CA ARG A 50 -9.62 -5.98 -6.19
C ARG A 50 -10.02 -4.87 -7.15
N ASP A 51 -9.73 -5.07 -8.43
CA ASP A 51 -10.14 -4.19 -9.53
C ASP A 51 -11.10 -4.96 -10.44
N ASP A 52 -12.34 -4.48 -10.51
CA ASP A 52 -13.41 -5.13 -11.29
C ASP A 52 -13.37 -4.78 -12.78
N MET A 53 -12.65 -3.74 -13.14
CA MET A 53 -12.56 -3.14 -14.48
C MET A 53 -11.41 -3.72 -15.29
N LEU A 54 -10.47 -4.42 -14.64
CA LEU A 54 -9.31 -5.05 -15.28
C LEU A 54 -9.52 -6.52 -15.64
N TYR A 55 -10.69 -7.11 -15.39
CA TYR A 55 -10.95 -8.53 -15.66
C TYR A 55 -10.73 -8.94 -17.12
N TRP A 56 -10.12 -10.11 -17.31
CA TRP A 56 -10.05 -10.80 -18.59
C TRP A 56 -10.40 -12.28 -18.41
N ASN A 57 -11.00 -12.90 -19.43
CA ASN A 57 -11.29 -14.33 -19.43
C ASN A 57 -10.06 -15.12 -19.88
N PRO A 58 -9.40 -15.94 -19.03
CA PRO A 58 -8.21 -16.71 -19.42
C PRO A 58 -8.42 -17.58 -20.66
N ALA A 59 -9.63 -18.08 -20.90
CA ALA A 59 -9.94 -18.91 -22.06
C ALA A 59 -9.69 -18.18 -23.40
N HIS A 60 -9.80 -16.86 -23.43
CA HIS A 60 -9.56 -16.04 -24.62
C HIS A 60 -8.08 -15.65 -24.79
N PHE A 61 -7.24 -15.90 -23.78
CA PHE A 61 -5.83 -15.49 -23.73
C PHE A 61 -4.91 -16.68 -23.45
N GLY A 62 -5.21 -17.84 -24.03
CA GLY A 62 -4.34 -19.02 -23.92
C GLY A 62 -4.18 -19.57 -22.49
N GLY A 63 -5.15 -19.33 -21.62
CA GLY A 63 -5.13 -19.77 -20.22
C GLY A 63 -4.32 -18.87 -19.28
N ILE A 64 -3.84 -17.71 -19.74
CA ILE A 64 -3.08 -16.77 -18.91
C ILE A 64 -3.97 -16.21 -17.79
N ARG A 65 -3.55 -16.41 -16.54
CA ARG A 65 -4.25 -15.91 -15.34
C ARG A 65 -3.52 -14.81 -14.60
N GLU A 66 -2.23 -14.62 -14.89
CA GLU A 66 -1.39 -13.65 -14.23
C GLU A 66 -0.66 -12.80 -15.26
N ILE A 67 -0.63 -11.49 -15.04
CA ILE A 67 0.13 -10.54 -15.85
C ILE A 67 0.83 -9.52 -14.93
N ILE A 68 1.88 -8.90 -15.46
CA ILE A 68 2.59 -7.82 -14.77
C ILE A 68 2.39 -6.55 -15.59
N LEU A 69 1.97 -5.48 -14.92
CA LEU A 69 1.73 -4.19 -15.56
C LEU A 69 2.56 -3.08 -14.93
N PRO A 70 3.00 -2.08 -15.71
CA PRO A 70 3.56 -0.86 -15.16
C PRO A 70 2.54 -0.19 -14.22
N LYS A 71 3.01 0.28 -13.07
CA LYS A 71 2.18 0.98 -12.08
C LYS A 71 1.34 2.12 -12.70
N ASP A 72 1.91 2.81 -13.69
CA ASP A 72 1.29 3.99 -14.30
C ASP A 72 0.14 3.64 -15.25
N SER A 73 -0.14 2.35 -15.47
CA SER A 73 -1.25 1.87 -16.30
C SER A 73 -2.51 1.50 -15.51
N ILE A 74 -2.42 1.43 -14.19
CA ILE A 74 -3.51 1.01 -13.30
C ILE A 74 -3.90 2.11 -12.31
N TRP A 75 -5.11 2.05 -11.78
CA TRP A 75 -5.50 2.82 -10.60
C TRP A 75 -4.71 2.33 -9.39
N ILE A 76 -4.25 3.26 -8.55
CA ILE A 76 -3.51 2.98 -7.32
C ILE A 76 -4.23 3.72 -6.20
N PRO A 77 -4.56 3.06 -5.07
CA PRO A 77 -5.18 3.72 -3.94
C PRO A 77 -4.27 4.79 -3.34
N ASP A 78 -4.85 5.89 -2.87
CA ASP A 78 -4.11 6.91 -2.13
C ASP A 78 -4.00 6.51 -0.66
N THR A 79 -2.95 5.77 -0.35
CA THR A 79 -2.59 5.32 0.99
C THR A 79 -1.48 6.21 1.55
N THR A 80 -1.71 6.76 2.74
CA THR A 80 -0.73 7.61 3.44
C THR A 80 -0.70 7.25 4.92
N LEU A 81 0.49 7.35 5.50
CA LEU A 81 0.70 7.19 6.93
C LEU A 81 0.41 8.52 7.64
N TYR A 82 -0.60 8.55 8.50
CA TYR A 82 -1.09 9.77 9.16
C TYR A 82 -0.06 10.39 10.10
N ASN A 83 0.65 9.55 10.86
CA ASN A 83 1.71 10.00 11.76
C ASN A 83 3.09 10.05 11.08
N SER A 84 3.14 10.11 9.75
CA SER A 84 4.38 10.36 9.01
C SER A 84 4.92 11.76 9.31
N LEU A 85 6.23 11.87 9.50
CA LEU A 85 6.96 13.13 9.57
C LEU A 85 7.50 13.57 8.20
N VAL A 86 7.23 12.78 7.15
CA VAL A 86 7.56 13.09 5.76
C VAL A 86 6.25 13.26 5.01
N MET A 87 6.02 14.44 4.45
CA MET A 87 4.80 14.76 3.71
C MET A 87 4.85 14.34 2.23
N ASP A 88 6.04 14.15 1.67
CA ASP A 88 6.21 13.73 0.28
C ASP A 88 6.47 12.22 0.18
N ASP A 89 5.38 11.48 -0.02
CA ASP A 89 5.42 10.04 -0.23
C ASP A 89 5.89 9.66 -1.65
N ALA A 90 5.98 10.60 -2.59
CA ALA A 90 6.32 10.28 -3.99
C ALA A 90 7.79 9.93 -4.16
N GLU A 91 8.69 10.52 -3.37
CA GLU A 91 10.12 10.17 -3.39
C GLU A 91 10.45 8.92 -2.55
N SER A 92 9.64 8.63 -1.53
CA SER A 92 9.85 7.49 -0.63
C SER A 92 9.28 6.17 -1.18
N ARG A 93 8.14 6.22 -1.89
CA ARG A 93 7.46 5.05 -2.47
C ARG A 93 8.04 4.68 -3.84
N ARG A 94 9.02 3.78 -3.85
CA ARG A 94 9.56 3.21 -5.10
C ARG A 94 8.65 2.09 -5.63
N LEU A 95 7.48 2.49 -6.10
CA LEU A 95 6.45 1.61 -6.64
C LEU A 95 7.01 0.73 -7.77
N LEU A 96 6.90 -0.58 -7.60
CA LEU A 96 7.25 -1.56 -8.63
C LEU A 96 6.07 -1.79 -9.59
N ASN A 97 6.29 -2.63 -10.60
CA ASN A 97 5.20 -3.11 -11.44
C ASN A 97 4.21 -3.93 -10.61
N ALA A 98 2.92 -3.78 -10.92
CA ALA A 98 1.87 -4.50 -10.21
C ALA A 98 1.66 -5.89 -10.82
N LYS A 99 1.49 -6.88 -9.95
CA LYS A 99 1.06 -8.22 -10.34
C LYS A 99 -0.47 -8.25 -10.33
N LEU A 100 -1.06 -8.68 -11.43
CA LEU A 100 -2.50 -8.83 -11.58
C LEU A 100 -2.83 -10.30 -11.73
N THR A 101 -3.77 -10.78 -10.93
CA THR A 101 -4.24 -12.16 -10.95
C THR A 101 -5.74 -12.17 -11.15
N THR A 102 -6.22 -12.69 -12.29
CA THR A 102 -7.66 -12.82 -12.53
C THR A 102 -8.21 -14.05 -11.79
N ASP A 103 -9.41 -13.90 -11.24
CA ASP A 103 -10.09 -14.97 -10.52
C ASP A 103 -11.40 -15.44 -11.18
N VAL A 104 -12.01 -16.46 -10.58
CA VAL A 104 -13.31 -17.02 -11.00
C VAL A 104 -14.49 -16.10 -10.71
N TYR A 105 -14.33 -15.10 -9.84
CA TYR A 105 -15.36 -14.12 -9.50
C TYR A 105 -15.44 -12.97 -10.52
N LYS A 106 -14.72 -13.10 -11.63
CA LYS A 106 -14.58 -12.07 -12.65
C LYS A 106 -13.96 -10.79 -12.09
N THR A 107 -13.06 -10.89 -11.13
CA THR A 107 -12.33 -9.73 -10.57
C THR A 107 -10.83 -9.96 -10.73
N VAL A 108 -10.05 -8.90 -10.61
CA VAL A 108 -8.59 -9.00 -10.63
C VAL A 108 -8.05 -8.62 -9.28
N LEU A 109 -7.33 -9.53 -8.64
CA LEU A 109 -6.49 -9.19 -7.50
C LEU A 109 -5.26 -8.46 -8.01
N VAL A 110 -5.09 -7.23 -7.55
CA VAL A 110 -3.89 -6.44 -7.81
C VAL A 110 -3.00 -6.50 -6.57
N GLU A 111 -1.73 -6.82 -6.77
CA GLU A 111 -0.70 -6.79 -5.74
C GLU A 111 0.39 -5.79 -6.14
N LEU A 112 0.57 -4.78 -5.31
CA LEU A 112 1.59 -3.74 -5.47
C LEU A 112 2.59 -3.86 -4.32
N LEU A 113 3.86 -4.02 -4.69
CA LEU A 113 4.98 -4.13 -3.76
C LEU A 113 5.90 -2.93 -3.92
N TYR A 114 6.33 -2.33 -2.81
CA TYR A 114 7.37 -1.31 -2.85
C TYR A 114 8.19 -1.24 -1.56
N PRO A 115 9.51 -1.00 -1.66
CA PRO A 115 10.31 -0.64 -0.49
C PRO A 115 10.05 0.83 -0.14
N THR A 116 10.03 1.14 1.15
CA THR A 116 9.87 2.51 1.65
C THR A 116 10.64 2.73 2.95
N LEU A 117 11.02 3.99 3.17
CA LEU A 117 11.56 4.48 4.44
C LEU A 117 10.44 5.23 5.16
N TYR A 118 9.96 4.66 6.27
CA TYR A 118 8.96 5.32 7.10
C TYR A 118 9.62 6.03 8.27
N LYS A 119 9.46 7.35 8.30
CA LYS A 119 9.78 8.19 9.45
C LYS A 119 8.47 8.66 10.08
N PHE A 120 8.17 8.18 11.28
CA PHE A 120 6.88 8.44 11.92
C PHE A 120 7.03 8.80 13.39
N SER A 121 6.10 9.61 13.87
CA SER A 121 6.05 10.00 15.28
C SER A 121 5.63 8.82 16.16
N CYS A 122 6.37 8.63 17.25
CA CYS A 122 6.01 7.70 18.31
C CYS A 122 6.29 8.33 19.68
N MET A 123 5.32 8.26 20.58
CA MET A 123 5.47 8.71 21.96
C MET A 123 6.26 7.67 22.77
N LEU A 124 7.52 7.99 23.06
CA LEU A 124 8.45 7.14 23.78
C LEU A 124 8.43 7.46 25.28
N ASN A 125 8.33 6.43 26.12
CA ASN A 125 8.30 6.55 27.58
C ASN A 125 9.70 6.33 28.18
N LEU A 126 10.35 7.41 28.61
CA LEU A 126 11.73 7.39 29.12
C LEU A 126 11.86 7.17 30.63
N LYS A 127 10.80 6.70 31.30
CA LYS A 127 10.77 6.54 32.77
C LYS A 127 11.84 5.59 33.31
N PHE A 128 12.22 4.57 32.54
CA PHE A 128 13.14 3.51 32.96
C PHE A 128 14.39 3.40 32.08
N PHE A 129 14.75 4.48 31.39
CA PHE A 129 15.94 4.50 30.53
C PHE A 129 17.20 4.03 31.30
N PRO A 130 18.07 3.17 30.73
CA PRO A 130 18.04 2.61 29.37
C PRO A 130 17.33 1.23 29.24
N PHE A 131 16.60 0.79 30.28
CA PHE A 131 15.92 -0.52 30.34
C PHE A 131 14.41 -0.38 30.20
N ASP A 132 13.98 0.41 29.22
CA ASP A 132 12.61 0.72 28.90
C ASP A 132 12.06 -0.13 27.74
N ILE A 133 10.73 -0.19 27.64
CA ILE A 133 10.01 -0.86 26.55
C ILE A 133 9.17 0.19 25.84
N GLN A 134 9.29 0.26 24.52
CA GLN A 134 8.58 1.21 23.67
C GLN A 134 7.52 0.52 22.82
N VAL A 135 6.32 1.10 22.78
CA VAL A 135 5.19 0.61 21.99
C VAL A 135 4.77 1.71 21.03
N CYS A 136 5.04 1.48 19.75
CA CYS A 136 4.78 2.45 18.69
C CYS A 136 3.71 1.92 17.73
N SER A 137 2.72 2.75 17.42
CA SER A 137 1.65 2.41 16.49
C SER A 137 1.78 3.22 15.20
N LEU A 138 1.70 2.51 14.07
CA LEU A 138 1.57 3.12 12.75
C LEU A 138 0.10 3.40 12.50
N LEU A 139 -0.25 4.66 12.23
CA LEU A 139 -1.62 5.08 11.99
C LEU A 139 -1.81 5.30 10.49
N ASN A 140 -2.53 4.40 9.84
CA ASN A 140 -2.87 4.54 8.42
C ASN A 140 -4.19 5.30 8.27
N SER A 141 -4.23 6.29 7.37
CA SER A 141 -5.48 6.96 6.98
C SER A 141 -5.78 6.71 5.50
N ASN A 142 -6.99 6.23 5.19
CA ASN A 142 -7.51 6.23 3.82
C ASN A 142 -8.15 7.59 3.55
N ILE A 143 -7.53 8.41 2.70
CA ILE A 143 -8.01 9.78 2.41
C ILE A 143 -9.19 9.78 1.42
N LEU A 144 -9.43 8.68 0.70
CA LEU A 144 -10.40 8.65 -0.42
C LEU A 144 -11.50 7.56 -0.34
N THR A 145 -11.82 7.03 0.83
CA THR A 145 -13.01 6.16 1.00
C THR A 145 -14.18 6.90 1.64
N TYR A 146 -14.81 7.79 0.87
CA TYR A 146 -16.19 8.25 1.06
C TYR A 146 -16.94 8.17 -0.26
#